data_AF-A0A2E0X3V9-F1
#
_entry.id   AF-A0A2E0X3V9-F1
#
_cell.length_a   1.000
_cell.length_b   1.000
_cell.length_c   1.000
_cell.angle_alpha   90.00
_cell.angle_beta   90.00
_cell.angle_gamma   90.00
#
_symmetry.space_group_name_H-M   'P 1'
#
loop_
_entity.id
_entity.type
_entity.pdbx_description
1 polymer ?
#
loop_
_entity_poly.entity_id
_entity_poly.type
_entity_poly.pdbx_seq_one_letter_code
_entity_poly.pdbx_strand_id
1 'polypeptide(L)'
;MSCYRSCSIGVGFTLFLGLIFISCQLIEYTALSFTIADSIFGSVFFLGTGFHGIHVVAGIIFLLVGLGRLLAGQFSAHRHLGFTFAIWYWHFVDVVWLFLYVVFYV
;
A
#
# COMPACT_ATOMS: atom_id res chain seq x y z
N MET A 1 12.87 -7.14 23.77
CA MET A 1 11.56 -7.82 23.56
C MET A 1 10.39 -6.84 23.37
N SER A 2 10.21 -5.83 24.22
CA SER A 2 9.12 -4.84 24.08
C SER A 2 9.10 -4.12 22.70
N CYS A 3 10.21 -3.53 22.27
CA CYS A 3 10.30 -2.84 20.97
C CYS A 3 9.99 -3.76 19.76
N TYR A 4 10.42 -5.03 19.83
CA TYR A 4 10.15 -6.01 18.79
C TYR A 4 8.65 -6.30 18.64
N ARG A 5 7.97 -6.47 19.78
CA ARG A 5 6.52 -6.68 19.84
C ARG A 5 5.77 -5.47 19.31
N SER A 6 6.18 -4.25 19.69
CA SER A 6 5.58 -3.02 19.17
C SER A 6 5.76 -2.88 17.66
N CYS A 7 6.93 -3.21 17.12
CA CYS A 7 7.19 -3.19 15.67
C CYS A 7 6.30 -4.20 14.92
N SER A 8 6.22 -5.45 15.40
CA SER A 8 5.37 -6.47 14.77
C SER A 8 3.89 -6.08 14.80
N ILE A 9 3.41 -5.50 15.89
CA ILE A 9 2.03 -5.00 16.00
C ILE A 9 1.80 -3.85 15.03
N GLY A 10 2.73 -2.88 14.97
CA GLY A 10 2.62 -1.73 14.06
C GLY A 10 2.53 -2.14 12.59
N VAL A 11 3.45 -3.00 12.13
CA VAL A 11 3.41 -3.53 10.76
C VAL A 11 2.15 -4.35 10.50
N GLY A 12 1.69 -5.13 11.49
CA GLY A 12 0.43 -5.87 11.40
C GLY A 12 -0.78 -4.96 11.17
N PHE A 13 -0.85 -3.82 11.88
CA PHE A 13 -1.88 -2.81 11.65
C PHE A 13 -1.75 -2.15 10.27
N THR A 14 -0.55 -1.80 9.83
CA THR A 14 -0.32 -1.23 8.49
C THR A 14 -0.79 -2.18 7.39
N LEU A 15 -0.51 -3.48 7.50
CA LEU A 15 -0.99 -4.49 6.55
C LEU A 15 -2.52 -4.57 6.53
N PHE A 16 -3.16 -4.57 7.70
CA PHE A 16 -4.62 -4.59 7.81
C PHE A 16 -5.24 -3.36 7.14
N LEU A 17 -4.69 -2.16 7.39
CA LEU A 17 -5.15 -0.93 6.76
C LEU A 17 -4.92 -0.93 5.24
N GLY A 18 -3.81 -1.49 4.75
CA GLY A 18 -3.56 -1.67 3.32
C GLY A 18 -4.59 -2.57 2.64
N LEU A 19 -5.01 -3.66 3.29
CA LEU A 19 -6.06 -4.55 2.77
C LEU A 19 -7.43 -3.86 2.76
N ILE A 20 -7.73 -3.04 3.77
CA ILE A 20 -8.93 -2.19 3.77
C ILE A 20 -8.89 -1.22 2.59
N PHE A 21 -7.76 -0.55 2.37
CA PHE A 21 -7.60 0.40 1.26
C PHE A 21 -7.92 -0.25 -0.09
N ILE A 22 -7.35 -1.43 -0.38
CA ILE A 22 -7.63 -2.17 -1.63
C ILE A 22 -9.11 -2.58 -1.71
N SER A 23 -9.70 -2.99 -0.60
CA SER A 23 -11.11 -3.39 -0.56
C SER A 23 -12.03 -2.20 -0.86
N CYS A 24 -11.74 -1.04 -0.28
CA CYS A 24 -12.43 0.22 -0.58
C CYS A 24 -12.28 0.61 -2.05
N GLN A 25 -11.07 0.49 -2.63
CA GLN A 25 -10.82 0.80 -4.04
C GLN A 25 -11.63 -0.12 -4.98
N LEU A 26 -11.78 -1.40 -4.65
CA LEU A 26 -12.60 -2.33 -5.42
C LEU A 26 -14.09 -1.98 -5.32
N ILE A 27 -14.58 -1.63 -4.13
CA ILE A 27 -15.97 -1.19 -3.93
C ILE A 27 -16.24 0.07 -4.75
N GLU A 28 -15.32 1.04 -4.71
CA GLU A 28 -15.41 2.25 -5.51
C GLU A 28 -15.58 1.92 -6.99
N TYR A 29 -14.72 1.06 -7.57
CA TYR A 29 -14.81 0.69 -8.98
C TYR A 29 -16.15 0.05 -9.36
N THR A 30 -16.79 -0.67 -8.44
CA THR A 30 -18.13 -1.24 -8.69
C THR A 30 -19.28 -0.24 -8.54
N ALA A 31 -19.05 0.88 -7.85
CA ALA A 31 -20.05 1.90 -7.57
C ALA A 31 -19.99 3.10 -8.55
N LEU A 32 -18.94 3.21 -9.37
CA LEU A 32 -18.81 4.27 -10.37
C LEU A 32 -19.85 4.13 -11.49
N SER A 33 -20.36 5.27 -11.96
CA SER A 33 -21.29 5.34 -13.09
C SER A 33 -20.60 5.34 -14.46
N PHE A 34 -19.27 5.17 -14.50
CA PHE A 34 -18.46 5.18 -15.72
C PHE A 34 -17.42 4.06 -15.71
N THR A 35 -17.01 3.64 -16.90
CA THR A 35 -16.00 2.61 -17.15
C THR A 35 -14.74 3.21 -17.77
N ILE A 36 -13.69 2.39 -17.87
CA ILE A 36 -12.43 2.77 -18.53
C ILE A 36 -12.61 3.18 -20.00
N ALA A 37 -13.67 2.68 -20.67
CA ALA A 37 -13.92 2.92 -22.10
C ALA A 37 -14.82 4.14 -22.38
N ASP A 38 -15.40 4.76 -21.34
CA ASP A 38 -16.47 5.74 -21.54
C ASP A 38 -15.94 7.13 -21.94
N SER A 39 -14.71 7.48 -21.56
CA SER A 39 -14.09 8.76 -21.90
C SER A 39 -12.58 8.79 -21.63
N ILE A 40 -11.92 9.85 -22.09
CA ILE A 40 -10.52 10.15 -21.74
C ILE A 40 -10.35 10.25 -20.22
N PHE A 41 -11.30 10.88 -19.52
CA PHE A 41 -11.28 10.96 -18.05
C PHE A 41 -11.33 9.56 -17.43
N GLY A 42 -12.27 8.72 -17.86
CA GLY A 42 -12.37 7.33 -17.39
C GLY A 42 -11.08 6.55 -17.63
N SER A 43 -10.52 6.61 -18.84
CA SER A 43 -9.26 5.94 -19.16
C SER A 43 -8.09 6.39 -18.27
N VAL A 44 -7.91 7.70 -18.06
CA VAL A 44 -6.81 8.25 -17.26
C VAL A 44 -7.01 7.97 -15.76
N PHE A 45 -8.25 8.07 -15.27
CA PHE A 45 -8.62 7.75 -13.89
C PHE A 45 -8.27 6.29 -13.56
N PHE A 46 -8.84 5.33 -14.29
CA PHE A 46 -8.63 3.90 -14.02
C PHE A 46 -7.17 3.46 -14.23
N LEU A 47 -6.44 4.03 -15.19
CA LEU A 47 -5.02 3.76 -15.34
C LEU A 47 -4.20 4.33 -14.17
N GLY A 48 -4.46 5.57 -13.75
CA GLY A 48 -3.76 6.21 -12.64
C GLY A 48 -3.99 5.50 -11.31
N THR A 49 -5.25 5.35 -10.91
CA THR A 49 -5.63 4.69 -9.64
C THR A 49 -5.38 3.18 -9.69
N GLY A 50 -5.54 2.54 -10.85
CA GLY A 50 -5.26 1.10 -11.03
C GLY A 50 -3.77 0.77 -10.93
N PHE A 51 -2.91 1.55 -11.59
CA PHE A 51 -1.46 1.38 -11.49
C PHE A 51 -0.95 1.61 -10.07
N HIS A 52 -1.47 2.64 -9.40
CA HIS A 52 -1.19 2.87 -7.98
C HIS A 52 -1.68 1.71 -7.10
N GLY A 53 -2.89 1.18 -7.34
CA GLY A 53 -3.41 0.01 -6.63
C GLY A 53 -2.51 -1.22 -6.74
N ILE A 54 -1.91 -1.46 -7.92
CA ILE A 54 -0.89 -2.53 -8.08
C ILE A 54 0.33 -2.27 -7.18
N HIS A 55 0.79 -1.03 -7.08
CA HIS A 55 1.91 -0.67 -6.20
C HIS A 55 1.56 -0.83 -4.72
N VAL A 56 0.32 -0.52 -4.32
CA VAL A 56 -0.16 -0.79 -2.95
C VAL A 56 -0.09 -2.30 -2.66
N VAL A 57 -0.54 -3.16 -3.57
CA VAL A 57 -0.45 -4.62 -3.40
C VAL A 57 1.00 -5.08 -3.30
N ALA A 58 1.91 -4.56 -4.13
CA ALA A 58 3.34 -4.84 -4.02
C ALA A 58 3.92 -4.40 -2.67
N GLY A 59 3.51 -3.23 -2.16
CA GLY A 59 3.86 -2.74 -0.83
C GLY A 59 3.37 -3.67 0.29
N ILE A 60 2.15 -4.20 0.18
CA ILE A 60 1.57 -5.15 1.15
C ILE A 60 2.44 -6.41 1.18
N ILE A 61 2.83 -6.93 0.00
CA ILE A 61 3.70 -8.11 -0.08
C ILE A 61 5.07 -7.83 0.57
N PHE A 62 5.68 -6.66 0.31
CA PHE A 62 6.96 -6.28 0.92
C PHE A 62 6.88 -6.20 2.45
N LEU A 63 5.82 -5.57 2.98
CA LEU A 63 5.59 -5.50 4.42
C LEU A 63 5.25 -6.86 5.02
N LEU A 64 4.52 -7.72 4.31
CA LEU A 64 4.17 -9.07 4.76
C LEU A 64 5.41 -9.96 4.87
N VAL A 65 6.27 -9.94 3.84
CA VAL A 65 7.57 -10.63 3.87
C VAL A 65 8.45 -10.04 4.97
N GLY A 66 8.47 -8.72 5.12
CA GLY A 66 9.16 -8.02 6.20
C GLY A 66 8.70 -8.50 7.59
N LEU A 67 7.38 -8.56 7.81
CA LEU A 67 6.79 -9.06 9.06
C LEU A 67 7.14 -10.52 9.30
N GLY A 68 7.06 -11.39 8.29
CA GLY A 68 7.46 -12.80 8.41
C GLY A 68 8.92 -12.96 8.84
N ARG A 69 9.83 -12.19 8.24
CA ARG A 69 11.26 -12.19 8.59
C ARG A 69 11.52 -11.60 9.98
N LEU A 70 10.73 -10.59 10.38
CA LEU A 70 10.74 -10.04 11.73
C LEU A 70 10.31 -11.14 12.71
N LEU A 71 9.18 -11.81 12.52
CA LEU A 71 8.74 -12.86 13.43
C LEU A 71 9.72 -14.04 13.52
N ALA A 72 10.45 -14.34 12.44
CA ALA A 72 11.52 -15.35 12.41
C ALA A 72 12.87 -14.89 13.04
N GLY A 73 12.95 -13.68 13.60
CA GLY A 73 14.15 -13.17 14.28
C GLY A 73 15.32 -12.83 13.33
N GLN A 74 15.06 -12.62 12.05
CA GLN A 74 16.13 -12.45 11.03
C GLN A 74 16.70 -11.03 10.95
N PHE A 75 16.18 -10.08 11.72
CA PHE A 75 16.67 -8.70 11.74
C PHE A 75 17.49 -8.40 13.00
N SER A 76 18.48 -7.54 12.83
CA SER A 76 19.23 -6.94 13.94
C SER A 76 19.35 -5.43 13.75
N ALA A 77 19.78 -4.71 14.79
CA ALA A 77 19.98 -3.26 14.75
C ALA A 77 20.89 -2.78 13.61
N HIS A 78 21.74 -3.64 13.05
CA HIS A 78 22.61 -3.32 11.93
C HIS A 78 22.23 -4.03 10.61
N ARG A 79 21.31 -5.02 10.67
CA ARG A 79 20.89 -5.82 9.51
C ARG A 79 19.37 -5.77 9.35
N HIS A 80 18.87 -4.66 8.83
CA HIS A 80 17.43 -4.44 8.59
C HIS A 80 17.16 -3.69 7.27
N LEU A 81 18.15 -3.61 6.38
CA LEU A 81 18.06 -2.83 5.14
C LEU A 81 16.84 -3.18 4.26
N GLY A 82 16.53 -4.47 4.10
CA GLY A 82 15.36 -4.89 3.34
C GLY A 82 14.03 -4.44 3.97
N PHE A 83 13.96 -4.37 5.30
CA PHE A 83 12.81 -3.85 6.02
C PHE A 83 12.71 -2.33 5.88
N THR A 84 13.85 -1.63 5.91
CA THR A 84 13.93 -0.19 5.62
C THR A 84 13.38 0.11 4.22
N PHE A 85 13.78 -0.65 3.20
CA PHE A 85 13.25 -0.45 1.84
C PHE A 85 11.75 -0.72 1.73
N ALA A 86 11.20 -1.70 2.45
CA ALA A 86 9.76 -1.92 2.49
C ALA A 86 9.00 -0.71 3.06
N ILE A 87 9.53 -0.10 4.13
CA ILE A 87 8.94 1.11 4.73
C ILE A 87 9.02 2.30 3.77
N TRP A 88 10.19 2.52 3.15
CA TRP A 88 10.35 3.59 2.15
C TRP A 88 9.41 3.41 0.96
N TYR A 89 9.25 2.17 0.48
CA TYR A 89 8.32 1.87 -0.59
C TYR A 89 6.87 2.16 -0.17
N TRP A 90 6.47 1.82 1.06
CA TRP A 90 5.15 2.13 1.58
C TRP A 90 4.88 3.65 1.60
N HIS A 91 5.81 4.44 2.14
CA HIS A 91 5.68 5.89 2.15
C HIS A 91 5.69 6.52 0.75
N PHE A 92 6.43 5.95 -0.20
CA PHE A 92 6.35 6.37 -1.60
C PHE A 92 4.93 6.18 -2.15
N VAL A 93 4.33 5.01 -1.91
CA VAL A 93 2.95 4.71 -2.33
C VAL A 93 1.94 5.65 -1.66
N ASP A 94 2.12 6.00 -0.38
CA ASP A 94 1.30 6.98 0.33
C ASP A 94 1.35 8.36 -0.37
N VAL A 95 2.55 8.84 -0.70
CA VAL A 95 2.74 10.14 -1.35
C VAL A 95 2.09 10.17 -2.73
N VAL A 96 2.26 9.11 -3.54
CA VAL A 96 1.61 9.01 -4.85
C VAL A 96 0.09 9.04 -4.71
N TRP A 97 -0.47 8.38 -3.68
CA TRP A 97 -1.91 8.43 -3.43
C TRP A 97 -2.40 9.85 -3.14
N LEU A 98 -1.69 10.61 -2.32
CA LEU A 98 -2.07 11.99 -2.03
C LEU A 98 -2.11 12.86 -3.30
N PHE A 99 -1.16 12.67 -4.21
CA PHE A 99 -1.18 13.35 -5.52
C PHE A 99 -2.40 12.94 -6.35
N LEU A 100 -2.70 11.64 -6.47
CA LEU A 100 -3.87 11.17 -7.21
C LEU A 100 -5.19 11.66 -6.59
N TYR A 101 -5.26 11.69 -5.26
CA TYR A 101 -6.41 12.18 -4.52
C TYR A 101 -6.71 13.63 -4.89
N VAL A 102 -5.69 14.50 -4.82
CA VAL A 102 -5.83 15.92 -5.18
C VAL A 102 -6.18 16.11 -6.65
N VAL A 103 -5.67 15.27 -7.56
CA VAL A 103 -5.91 15.43 -9.01
C VAL A 103 -7.29 14.97 -9.46
N PHE A 104 -7.84 13.91 -8.85
CA PHE A 104 -9.08 13.29 -9.31
C PHE A 104 -10.30 13.55 -8.43
N TYR A 105 -10.10 13.86 -7.15
CA TYR A 105 -11.20 13.93 -6.17
C TYR A 105 -11.43 15.31 -5.57
N VAL A 106 -10.50 16.25 -5.75
CA VAL A 106 -10.58 17.64 -5.27
C VAL A 106 -10.68 18.57 -6.47
#